data_AF-A0A553ZFT7-F1
#
_entry.id   AF-A0A553ZFT7-F1
#
_cell.length_a   1.000
_cell.length_b   1.000
_cell.length_c   1.000
_cell.angle_alpha   90.00
_cell.angle_beta   90.00
_cell.angle_gamma   90.00
#
_symmetry.space_group_name_H-M   'P 1'
#
loop_
_entity.id
_entity.type
_entity.pdbx_description
1 polymer ?
#
loop_
_entity_poly.entity_id
_entity_poly.type
_entity_poly.pdbx_seq_one_letter_code
_entity_poly.pdbx_strand_id
1 'polypeptide(L)'
;MTAASTNGSCCTPESSCHSGESAAQAGEITTTYKVTGMTCGHCEGAVNSEISELDGVVSVRAEAATGLVTVVSRAALDEAAVREAVDEAGYELLGPA
;
A
#
# COMPACT_ATOMS: atom_id res chain seq x y z
N MET A 1 -12.67 56.74 13.77
CA MET A 1 -13.18 56.13 12.52
C MET A 1 -12.50 54.77 12.40
N THR A 2 -13.06 53.82 13.13
CA THR A 2 -12.59 52.47 13.40
C THR A 2 -13.21 51.51 12.39
N ALA A 3 -12.40 50.71 11.69
CA ALA A 3 -12.68 49.32 11.28
C ALA A 3 -11.59 48.76 10.33
N ALA A 4 -10.79 47.81 10.80
CA ALA A 4 -10.08 46.84 9.95
C ALA A 4 -9.75 45.57 10.77
N SER A 5 -10.78 44.75 11.01
CA SER A 5 -10.64 43.33 11.35
C SER A 5 -12.02 42.71 11.37
N THR A 6 -12.47 42.20 10.23
CA THR A 6 -13.53 41.20 10.20
C THR A 6 -13.31 40.29 8.98
N ASN A 7 -13.27 38.98 9.28
CA ASN A 7 -13.27 37.80 8.41
C ASN A 7 -11.94 37.32 7.79
N GLY A 8 -11.35 36.31 8.44
CA GLY A 8 -11.67 34.93 8.04
C GLY A 8 -10.74 34.29 7.01
N SER A 9 -9.68 33.69 7.53
CA SER A 9 -8.84 32.62 6.96
C SER A 9 -9.53 31.71 5.93
N CYS A 10 -9.15 31.85 4.65
CA CYS A 10 -9.02 30.80 3.64
C CYS A 10 -8.48 31.49 2.36
N CYS A 11 -7.68 30.80 1.55
CA CYS A 11 -7.09 31.26 0.27
C CYS A 11 -5.65 31.82 0.33
N THR A 12 -4.67 30.94 0.10
CA THR A 12 -3.65 31.21 -0.93
C THR A 12 -4.18 30.72 -2.28
N PRO A 13 -3.90 31.40 -3.40
CA PRO A 13 -4.48 31.09 -4.72
C PRO A 13 -3.94 29.79 -5.36
N GLU A 14 -2.95 29.13 -4.76
CA GLU A 14 -2.56 27.75 -5.08
C GLU A 14 -2.89 26.86 -3.90
N SER A 15 -4.01 26.15 -4.04
CA SER A 15 -4.56 25.22 -3.07
C SER A 15 -3.52 24.21 -2.60
N SER A 16 -3.12 24.29 -1.32
CA SER A 16 -2.40 23.21 -0.63
C SER A 16 -2.84 23.17 0.82
N CYS A 17 -4.14 22.97 1.05
CA CYS A 17 -4.56 22.19 2.19
C CYS A 17 -4.16 20.74 1.93
N HIS A 18 -2.97 20.34 2.35
CA HIS A 18 -2.69 18.91 2.55
C HIS A 18 -3.46 18.48 3.80
N SER A 19 -4.79 18.39 3.69
CA SER A 19 -5.55 17.49 4.55
C SER A 19 -5.14 16.11 4.07
N GLY A 20 -4.06 15.60 4.68
CA GLY A 20 -3.65 14.22 4.55
C GLY A 20 -4.70 13.33 5.21
N GLU A 21 -5.89 13.29 4.64
CA GLU A 21 -6.77 12.13 4.78
C GLU A 21 -6.22 11.03 3.86
N SER A 22 -5.02 10.51 4.23
CA SER A 22 -4.73 9.10 4.02
C SER A 22 -5.50 8.33 5.09
N ALA A 23 -6.83 8.44 5.04
CA ALA A 23 -7.73 7.72 5.91
C ALA A 23 -7.78 6.29 5.39
N ALA A 24 -6.95 5.45 6.02
CA ALA A 24 -7.04 4.00 6.01
C ALA A 24 -8.51 3.55 5.87
N GLN A 25 -8.80 2.88 4.76
CA GLN A 25 -10.14 2.41 4.45
C GLN A 25 -10.58 1.39 5.52
N ALA A 26 -11.63 1.73 6.26
CA ALA A 26 -12.11 1.00 7.44
C ALA A 26 -12.91 -0.28 7.11
N GLY A 27 -12.52 -1.02 6.08
CA GLY A 27 -13.19 -2.25 5.62
C GLY A 27 -12.29 -3.19 4.83
N GLU A 28 -10.98 -3.10 4.98
CA GLU A 28 -10.01 -3.91 4.25
C GLU A 28 -9.32 -4.92 5.16
N ILE A 29 -9.01 -6.08 4.60
CA ILE A 29 -8.21 -7.12 5.24
C ILE A 29 -6.75 -6.85 4.89
N THR A 30 -5.95 -6.63 5.93
CA THR A 30 -4.50 -6.55 5.81
C THR A 30 -3.90 -7.91 6.15
N THR A 31 -3.19 -8.52 5.20
CA THR A 31 -2.47 -9.77 5.39
C THR A 31 -1.00 -9.56 5.09
N THR A 32 -0.16 -9.92 6.04
CA THR A 32 1.30 -9.83 5.89
C THR A 32 1.86 -11.20 5.57
N TYR A 33 2.63 -11.26 4.50
CA TYR A 33 3.33 -12.46 4.07
C TYR A 33 4.83 -12.26 4.16
N LYS A 34 5.56 -13.37 4.28
CA LYS A 34 7.01 -13.39 4.28
C LYS A 34 7.51 -13.99 2.98
N VAL A 35 8.42 -13.27 2.31
CA VAL A 35 9.00 -13.66 1.02
C VAL A 35 10.52 -13.73 1.13
N THR A 36 11.11 -14.74 0.52
CA THR A 36 12.57 -14.91 0.42
C THR A 36 13.06 -14.51 -0.97
N GLY A 37 14.28 -13.98 -1.03
CA GLY A 37 14.93 -13.61 -2.29
C GLY A 37 14.81 -12.13 -2.68
N MET A 38 13.90 -11.36 -2.06
CA MET A 38 13.83 -9.91 -2.22
C MET A 38 15.04 -9.24 -1.56
N THR A 39 16.11 -9.00 -2.32
CA THR A 39 17.38 -8.44 -1.81
C THR A 39 17.72 -7.06 -2.38
N CYS A 40 16.88 -6.51 -3.26
CA CYS A 40 17.10 -5.20 -3.89
C CYS A 40 15.78 -4.45 -4.04
N GLY A 41 15.82 -3.11 -4.04
CA GLY A 41 14.62 -2.27 -4.19
C GLY A 41 13.86 -2.45 -5.50
N HIS A 42 14.52 -2.93 -6.56
CA HIS A 42 13.85 -3.31 -7.80
C HIS A 42 12.97 -4.56 -7.63
N CYS A 43 13.32 -5.47 -6.73
CA CYS A 43 12.56 -6.69 -6.44
C CYS A 43 11.21 -6.36 -5.81
N GLU A 44 11.17 -5.30 -4.99
CA GLU A 44 9.96 -4.83 -4.31
C GLU A 44 8.88 -4.45 -5.32
N GLY A 45 9.25 -3.66 -6.33
CA GLY A 45 8.33 -3.18 -7.36
C GLY A 45 7.78 -4.29 -8.26
N ALA A 46 8.60 -5.30 -8.56
CA ALA A 46 8.17 -6.47 -9.33
C ALA A 46 7.10 -7.25 -8.55
N VAL A 47 7.41 -7.69 -7.33
CA VAL A 47 6.46 -8.43 -6.47
C VAL A 47 5.19 -7.62 -6.19
N ASN A 48 5.34 -6.31 -6.00
CA ASN A 48 4.22 -5.41 -5.78
C ASN A 48 3.25 -5.38 -6.98
N SER A 49 3.76 -5.31 -8.20
CA SER A 49 2.92 -5.31 -9.40
C SER A 49 2.17 -6.63 -9.55
N GLU A 50 2.86 -7.77 -9.49
CA GLU A 50 2.23 -9.09 -9.67
C GLU A 50 1.11 -9.34 -8.65
N ILE A 51 1.34 -9.02 -7.37
CA ILE A 51 0.32 -9.20 -6.33
C ILE A 51 -0.81 -8.17 -6.49
N SER A 52 -0.53 -6.96 -6.96
CA SER A 52 -1.56 -5.94 -7.18
C SER A 52 -2.51 -6.29 -8.34
N GLU A 53 -2.13 -7.21 -9.22
CA GLU A 53 -3.00 -7.73 -10.29
C GLU A 53 -3.99 -8.79 -9.79
N LEU A 54 -3.84 -9.30 -8.57
CA LEU A 54 -4.79 -10.24 -7.98
C LEU A 54 -6.15 -9.57 -7.69
N ASP A 55 -7.23 -10.30 -7.97
CA ASP A 55 -8.58 -9.78 -7.77
C ASP A 55 -8.85 -9.50 -6.29
N GLY A 56 -9.38 -8.30 -6.01
CA GLY A 56 -9.69 -7.86 -4.65
C GLY A 56 -8.54 -7.18 -3.91
N VAL A 57 -7.35 -7.09 -4.49
CA VAL A 57 -6.24 -6.30 -3.94
C VAL A 57 -6.51 -4.81 -4.12
N VAL A 58 -6.27 -4.04 -3.06
CA VAL A 58 -6.41 -2.58 -3.05
C VAL A 58 -5.05 -1.91 -2.96
N SER A 59 -4.15 -2.48 -2.16
CA SER A 59 -2.79 -1.97 -2.04
C SER A 59 -1.84 -3.07 -1.62
N VAL A 60 -0.64 -3.06 -2.18
CA VAL A 60 0.46 -3.94 -1.80
C VAL A 60 1.60 -3.07 -1.32
N ARG A 61 2.35 -3.55 -0.33
CA ARG A 61 3.57 -2.94 0.15
C ARG A 61 4.61 -4.03 0.42
N ALA A 62 5.58 -4.15 -0.48
CA ALA A 62 6.72 -5.04 -0.31
C ALA A 62 7.88 -4.28 0.36
N GLU A 63 8.54 -4.94 1.32
CA GLU A 63 9.72 -4.43 2.01
C GLU A 63 10.87 -5.46 1.87
N ALA A 64 11.80 -5.22 0.95
CA ALA A 64 12.98 -6.07 0.76
C ALA A 64 13.92 -6.04 1.97
N ALA A 65 13.93 -4.94 2.73
CA ALA A 65 14.75 -4.80 3.94
C ALA A 65 14.38 -5.85 5.02
N THR A 66 13.11 -6.20 5.13
CA THR A 66 12.58 -7.15 6.13
C THR A 66 12.14 -8.48 5.51
N GLY A 67 11.96 -8.54 4.19
CA GLY A 67 11.37 -9.67 3.49
C GLY A 67 9.87 -9.82 3.74
N LEU A 68 9.19 -8.72 4.09
CA LEU A 68 7.76 -8.71 4.40
C LEU A 68 6.97 -8.07 3.25
N VAL A 69 5.82 -8.65 2.94
CA VAL A 69 4.88 -8.14 1.95
C VAL A 69 3.53 -7.96 2.63
N THR A 70 3.11 -6.71 2.79
CA THR A 70 1.81 -6.37 3.34
C THR A 70 0.83 -6.18 2.21
N VAL A 71 -0.24 -6.97 2.20
CA VAL A 71 -1.29 -6.93 1.18
C VAL A 71 -2.59 -6.46 1.83
N VAL A 72 -3.18 -5.42 1.25
CA VAL A 72 -4.46 -4.85 1.65
C VAL A 72 -5.47 -5.22 0.58
N SER A 73 -6.53 -5.89 0.99
CA SER A 73 -7.54 -6.45 0.09
C SER A 73 -8.95 -6.27 0.64
N ARG A 74 -9.96 -6.27 -0.22
CA ARG A 74 -11.37 -6.14 0.19
C ARG A 74 -11.95 -7.43 0.75
N ALA A 75 -11.30 -8.55 0.50
CA ALA A 75 -11.68 -9.90 0.93
C ALA A 75 -10.43 -10.74 1.16
N ALA A 76 -10.56 -11.87 1.85
CA ALA A 76 -9.44 -12.76 2.09
C ALA A 76 -8.89 -13.29 0.76
N LEU A 77 -7.61 -13.08 0.51
CA LEU A 77 -6.93 -13.59 -0.68
C LEU A 77 -6.55 -15.05 -0.51
N ASP A 78 -6.62 -15.80 -1.60
CA ASP A 78 -6.09 -17.15 -1.66
C ASP A 78 -4.56 -17.11 -1.57
N GLU A 79 -4.00 -17.70 -0.52
CA GLU A 79 -2.56 -17.80 -0.33
C GLU A 79 -1.88 -18.51 -1.51
N ALA A 80 -2.57 -19.46 -2.15
CA ALA A 80 -2.08 -20.11 -3.35
C ALA A 80 -1.90 -19.10 -4.51
N ALA A 81 -2.87 -18.21 -4.73
CA ALA A 81 -2.78 -17.18 -5.77
C ALA A 81 -1.67 -16.16 -5.47
N VAL A 82 -1.53 -15.75 -4.20
CA VAL A 82 -0.41 -14.89 -3.76
C VAL A 82 0.93 -15.60 -3.98
N ARG A 83 1.02 -16.89 -3.69
CA ARG A 83 2.22 -17.69 -3.91
C ARG A 83 2.58 -17.77 -5.40
N GLU A 84 1.62 -18.03 -6.27
CA GLU A 84 1.86 -18.11 -7.72
C GLU A 84 2.34 -16.76 -8.28
N ALA A 85 1.73 -15.65 -7.88
CA ALA A 85 2.19 -14.32 -8.27
C ALA A 85 3.63 -14.03 -7.81
N VAL A 86 4.01 -14.50 -6.62
CA VAL A 86 5.37 -14.36 -6.08
C VAL A 86 6.36 -15.30 -6.80
N ASP A 87 5.94 -16.50 -7.19
CA ASP A 87 6.75 -17.48 -7.94
C ASP A 87 7.00 -17.01 -9.39
N GLU A 88 5.98 -16.45 -10.05
CA GLU A 88 6.08 -15.83 -11.38
C GLU A 88 7.04 -14.63 -11.36
N ALA A 89 7.07 -13.86 -10.26
CA ALA A 89 8.05 -12.81 -10.02
C ALA A 89 9.48 -13.35 -9.78
N GLY A 90 9.65 -14.65 -9.58
CA GLY A 90 10.92 -15.31 -9.31
C GLY A 90 11.33 -15.33 -7.83
N TYR A 91 10.38 -15.25 -6.91
CA TYR A 91 10.60 -15.26 -5.47
C TYR A 91 9.81 -16.37 -4.79
N GLU A 92 10.12 -16.65 -3.52
CA GLU A 92 9.43 -17.71 -2.78
C GLU A 92 8.66 -17.15 -1.58
N LEU A 93 7.35 -17.46 -1.53
CA LEU A 93 6.47 -17.15 -0.40
C LEU A 93 6.63 -18.20 0.71
N LEU A 94 7.11 -17.78 1.89
CA LEU A 94 7.19 -18.64 3.07
C LEU A 94 5.84 -18.85 3.77
N GLY A 95 4.91 -17.92 3.58
CA GLY A 95 3.58 -17.93 4.21
C GLY A 95 3.28 -16.65 5.00
N PRO A 96 2.14 -16.61 5.71
CA PRO A 96 1.77 -15.48 6.56
C PRO A 96 2.77 -15.30 7.71
N ALA A 97 3.12 -14.04 7.99
CA ALA A 97 4.09 -13.65 9.01
C ALA A 97 3.49 -13.60 10.42
#